data_AF-W4F1E4-F1
#
_entry.id   AF-W4F1E4-F1
#
_cell.length_a   1.000
_cell.length_b   1.000
_cell.length_c   1.000
_cell.angle_alpha   90.00
_cell.angle_beta   90.00
_cell.angle_gamma   90.00
#
_symmetry.space_group_name_H-M   'P 1'
#
loop_
_entity.id
_entity.type
_entity.pdbx_description
1 polymer ?
#
loop_
_entity_poly.entity_id
_entity_poly.type
_entity_poly.pdbx_seq_one_letter_code
_entity_poly.pdbx_strand_id
1 'polypeptide(L)'
;MKKMIRLFLSFSLILLLAACSEDVTQYEAKASDFEDVGFVYNNDLTIVVIGEELVIFGFVSKYDPERKTIIDKLSKSANAVQGEFNEKRYKNVKIKTKKDKYYITADDGLSLEFQKIGERIIVDEVGAEYFTNKYPEK
;
A
#
# COMPACT_ATOMS: atom_id res chain seq x y z
N MET A 1 -29.27 17.37 48.03
CA MET A 1 -29.55 17.23 46.58
C MET A 1 -28.58 17.98 45.66
N LYS A 2 -27.97 19.11 46.05
CA LYS A 2 -27.03 19.87 45.18
C LYS A 2 -25.66 19.21 44.89
N LYS A 3 -25.21 18.25 45.72
CA LYS A 3 -23.91 17.57 45.54
C LYS A 3 -23.93 16.45 44.48
N MET A 4 -25.08 15.80 44.25
CA MET A 4 -25.19 14.74 43.23
C MET A 4 -25.32 15.28 41.80
N ILE A 5 -25.89 16.48 41.62
CA ILE A 5 -26.01 17.11 40.29
C ILE A 5 -24.64 17.52 39.73
N ARG A 6 -23.68 17.88 40.59
CA ARG A 6 -22.31 18.22 40.15
C ARG A 6 -21.51 17.01 39.66
N LEU A 7 -21.84 15.79 40.10
CA LEU A 7 -21.17 14.56 39.67
C LEU A 7 -21.64 14.09 38.28
N PHE A 8 -22.91 14.34 37.94
CA PHE A 8 -23.45 14.01 36.62
C PHE A 8 -22.92 14.94 35.51
N LEU A 9 -22.70 16.22 35.82
CA LEU A 9 -22.10 17.17 34.86
C LEU A 9 -20.62 16.88 34.54
N SER A 10 -19.86 16.29 35.47
CA SER A 10 -18.47 15.91 35.19
C SER A 10 -18.37 14.64 34.35
N PHE A 11 -19.35 13.73 34.46
CA PHE A 11 -19.33 12.45 33.74
C PHE A 11 -19.69 12.62 32.25
N SER A 12 -20.57 13.56 31.90
CA SER A 12 -20.87 13.89 30.50
C SER A 12 -19.69 14.51 29.75
N LEU A 13 -18.80 15.20 30.46
CA LEU A 13 -17.62 15.84 29.85
C LEU A 13 -16.55 14.80 29.44
N ILE A 14 -16.45 13.68 30.16
CA ILE A 14 -15.51 12.58 29.86
C ILE A 14 -15.99 11.76 28.65
N LEU A 15 -17.31 11.58 28.50
CA LEU A 15 -17.90 10.86 27.35
C LEU A 15 -17.75 11.62 26.02
N LEU A 16 -17.69 12.96 26.05
CA LEU A 16 -17.45 13.78 24.86
C LEU A 16 -15.99 13.73 24.37
N LEU A 17 -15.02 13.45 25.24
CA LEU A 17 -13.60 13.35 24.88
C LEU A 17 -13.25 12.04 24.16
N ALA A 18 -14.05 10.98 24.34
CA ALA A 18 -13.85 9.70 23.67
C ALA A 18 -14.48 9.62 22.27
N ALA A 19 -15.26 10.63 21.85
CA ALA A 19 -16.02 10.62 20.61
C ALA A 19 -15.30 11.25 19.40
N CYS A 20 -14.09 11.81 19.58
CA CYS A 20 -13.37 12.54 18.52
C CYS A 20 -11.90 12.12 18.38
N SER A 21 -11.62 10.84 18.26
CA SER A 21 -10.36 10.38 17.66
C SER A 21 -10.65 9.44 16.49
N GLU A 22 -11.47 9.89 15.55
CA GLU A 22 -11.41 9.30 14.21
C GLU A 22 -10.09 9.74 13.60
N ASP A 23 -9.15 8.81 13.41
CA ASP A 23 -7.94 9.04 12.63
C ASP A 23 -8.36 9.56 11.25
N VAL A 24 -8.24 10.87 11.04
CA VAL A 24 -8.49 11.50 9.75
C VAL A 24 -7.45 10.95 8.79
N THR A 25 -7.88 10.00 7.96
CA THR A 25 -7.02 9.37 6.97
C THR A 25 -6.87 10.35 5.81
N GLN A 26 -5.71 11.01 5.71
CA GLN A 26 -5.48 12.04 4.70
C GLN A 26 -5.53 11.48 3.27
N TYR A 27 -5.11 10.22 3.07
CA TYR A 27 -5.07 9.57 1.77
C TYR A 27 -5.82 8.25 1.81
N GLU A 28 -6.97 8.19 1.14
CA GLU A 28 -7.76 6.97 1.04
C GLU A 28 -7.23 6.07 -0.09
N ALA A 29 -7.08 4.78 0.21
CA ALA A 29 -6.66 3.74 -0.71
C ALA A 29 -7.84 3.26 -1.57
N LYS A 30 -7.66 3.26 -2.90
CA LYS A 30 -8.65 2.77 -3.86
C LYS A 30 -8.04 1.69 -4.73
N ALA A 31 -8.77 0.62 -5.00
CA ALA A 31 -8.28 -0.47 -5.87
C ALA A 31 -7.84 0.06 -7.25
N SER A 32 -8.56 1.06 -7.77
CA SER A 32 -8.26 1.74 -9.03
C SER A 32 -6.92 2.50 -9.04
N ASP A 33 -6.28 2.72 -7.89
CA ASP A 33 -4.95 3.36 -7.84
C ASP A 33 -3.87 2.49 -8.53
N PHE A 34 -4.11 1.19 -8.67
CA PHE A 34 -3.21 0.24 -9.34
C PHE A 34 -3.52 0.03 -10.83
N GLU A 35 -4.61 0.63 -11.34
CA GLU A 35 -4.99 0.57 -12.74
C GLU A 35 -4.14 1.58 -13.55
N ASP A 36 -3.94 1.30 -14.84
CA ASP A 36 -3.19 2.10 -15.83
C ASP A 36 -1.66 2.22 -15.62
N VAL A 37 -1.22 2.94 -14.60
CA VAL A 37 0.17 3.47 -14.53
C VAL A 37 1.04 2.66 -13.57
N GLY A 38 0.43 1.98 -12.61
CA GLY A 38 1.13 1.22 -11.58
C GLY A 38 2.02 2.09 -10.68
N PHE A 39 2.80 1.41 -9.86
CA PHE A 39 3.74 1.99 -8.91
C PHE A 39 5.16 1.51 -9.19
N VAL A 40 6.10 2.44 -9.24
CA VAL A 40 7.50 2.21 -9.58
C VAL A 40 8.37 2.35 -8.33
N TYR A 41 9.23 1.36 -8.10
CA TYR A 41 10.28 1.41 -7.10
C TYR A 41 11.60 1.84 -7.74
N ASN A 42 12.17 2.98 -7.32
CA ASN A 42 13.51 3.45 -7.71
C ASN A 42 13.82 3.42 -9.23
N ASN A 43 12.82 3.57 -10.10
CA ASN A 43 12.90 3.41 -11.56
C ASN A 43 13.31 2.00 -12.05
N ASP A 44 13.35 1.02 -11.16
CA ASP A 44 13.80 -0.33 -11.46
C ASP A 44 12.62 -1.24 -11.82
N LEU A 45 11.64 -1.34 -10.91
CA LEU A 45 10.54 -2.30 -10.99
C LEU A 45 9.18 -1.62 -10.84
N THR A 46 8.26 -2.01 -11.70
CA THR A 46 6.89 -1.51 -11.75
C THR A 46 5.94 -2.60 -11.30
N ILE A 47 4.97 -2.23 -10.46
CA ILE A 47 3.84 -3.06 -10.02
C ILE A 47 2.57 -2.44 -10.60
N VAL A 48 1.86 -3.17 -11.45
CA VAL A 48 0.62 -2.68 -12.10
C VAL A 48 -0.43 -3.79 -12.19
N VAL A 49 -1.70 -3.43 -12.18
CA VAL A 49 -2.79 -4.36 -12.50
C VAL A 49 -3.25 -4.15 -13.95
N ILE A 50 -3.28 -5.24 -14.72
CA ILE A 50 -3.77 -5.27 -16.10
C ILE A 50 -4.85 -6.36 -16.20
N GLY A 51 -6.11 -5.94 -16.30
CA GLY A 51 -7.24 -6.87 -16.24
C GLY A 51 -7.28 -7.62 -14.91
N GLU A 52 -7.22 -8.95 -14.95
CA GLU A 52 -7.22 -9.81 -13.76
C GLU A 52 -5.81 -10.26 -13.34
N GLU A 53 -4.76 -9.64 -13.88
CA GLU A 53 -3.37 -9.97 -13.59
C GLU A 53 -2.66 -8.85 -12.82
N LEU A 54 -1.89 -9.23 -11.80
CA LEU A 54 -0.84 -8.38 -11.26
C LEU A 54 0.43 -8.63 -12.06
N VAL A 55 0.96 -7.57 -12.68
CA VAL A 55 2.18 -7.62 -13.48
C VAL A 55 3.27 -6.86 -12.74
N ILE A 56 4.39 -7.54 -12.54
CA ILE A 56 5.59 -6.99 -11.91
C ILE A 56 6.71 -7.10 -12.94
N PHE A 57 7.21 -5.96 -13.41
CA PHE A 57 8.19 -5.95 -14.51
C PHE A 57 9.21 -4.82 -14.38
N GLY A 58 10.41 -5.04 -14.90
CA GLY A 58 11.49 -4.07 -14.85
C GLY A 58 12.88 -4.70 -14.81
N PHE A 59 13.88 -3.89 -14.53
CA PHE A 59 15.27 -4.34 -14.38
C PHE A 59 15.57 -4.54 -12.91
N VAL A 60 16.02 -5.75 -12.54
CA VAL A 60 16.56 -5.96 -11.19
C VAL A 60 17.95 -5.33 -11.15
N SER A 61 18.04 -4.15 -10.53
CA SER A 61 19.33 -3.52 -10.21
C SER A 61 20.10 -4.37 -9.19
N LYS A 62 21.34 -4.00 -8.88
CA LYS A 62 22.23 -4.79 -8.00
C LYS A 62 21.49 -5.31 -6.77
N TYR A 63 21.47 -6.64 -6.61
CA TYR A 63 20.90 -7.29 -5.43
C TYR A 63 21.59 -6.74 -4.19
N ASP A 64 20.83 -6.06 -3.34
CA ASP A 64 21.27 -5.61 -2.03
C ASP A 64 20.75 -6.61 -1.00
N PRO A 65 21.59 -7.48 -0.42
CA PRO A 65 21.17 -8.53 0.50
C PRO A 65 20.58 -7.98 1.80
N GLU A 66 20.83 -6.71 2.13
CA GLU A 66 20.26 -6.06 3.31
C GLU A 66 18.85 -5.50 3.04
N ARG A 67 18.47 -5.32 1.76
CA ARG A 67 17.12 -4.90 1.38
C ARG A 67 16.15 -6.08 1.47
N LYS A 68 15.02 -5.81 2.12
CA LYS A 68 13.94 -6.78 2.38
C LYS A 68 12.60 -6.27 1.84
N THR A 69 12.65 -5.42 0.82
CA THR A 69 11.47 -4.83 0.20
C THR A 69 10.60 -5.92 -0.41
N ILE A 70 9.34 -5.59 -0.69
CA ILE A 70 8.44 -6.49 -1.42
C ILE A 70 9.08 -6.90 -2.75
N ILE A 71 9.77 -5.99 -3.43
CA ILE A 71 10.51 -6.25 -4.67
C ILE A 71 11.60 -7.31 -4.51
N ASP A 72 12.40 -7.27 -3.44
CA ASP A 72 13.46 -8.25 -3.22
C ASP A 72 12.86 -9.66 -3.00
N LYS A 73 11.73 -9.73 -2.31
CA LYS A 73 11.01 -10.99 -2.07
C LYS A 73 10.49 -11.58 -3.39
N LEU A 74 9.91 -10.74 -4.24
CA LEU A 74 9.36 -11.13 -5.54
C LEU A 74 10.45 -11.52 -6.55
N SER A 75 11.57 -10.80 -6.56
CA SER A 75 12.71 -11.11 -7.43
C SER A 75 13.34 -12.45 -7.06
N LYS A 76 13.46 -12.73 -5.75
CA LYS A 76 13.94 -14.04 -5.25
C LYS A 76 13.00 -15.19 -5.63
N SER A 77 11.69 -15.02 -5.47
CA SER A 77 10.72 -16.07 -5.80
C SER A 77 10.63 -16.33 -7.31
N ALA A 78 10.94 -15.33 -8.14
CA ALA A 78 10.91 -15.43 -9.59
C ALA A 78 12.21 -15.97 -10.23
N ASN A 79 13.25 -16.27 -9.45
CA ASN A 79 14.61 -16.56 -9.96
C ASN A 79 15.13 -15.47 -10.92
N ALA A 80 14.83 -14.21 -10.61
CA ALA A 80 15.15 -13.09 -11.49
C ALA A 80 16.67 -12.96 -11.68
N VAL A 81 17.10 -12.72 -12.93
CA VAL A 81 18.51 -12.54 -13.27
C VAL A 81 18.87 -11.06 -13.18
N GLN A 82 19.94 -10.76 -12.42
CA GLN A 82 20.42 -9.40 -12.24
C GLN A 82 20.88 -8.79 -13.58
N GLY A 83 20.48 -7.54 -13.83
CA GLY A 83 20.83 -6.82 -15.07
C GLY A 83 20.00 -7.23 -16.29
N GLU A 84 19.08 -8.17 -16.13
CA GLU A 84 18.12 -8.54 -17.17
C GLU A 84 16.74 -7.92 -16.89
N PHE A 85 15.97 -7.76 -17.96
CA PHE A 85 14.56 -7.43 -17.85
C PHE A 85 13.82 -8.67 -17.33
N ASN A 86 13.10 -8.49 -16.23
CA ASN A 86 12.31 -9.54 -15.61
C ASN A 86 10.84 -9.14 -15.65
N GLU A 87 9.97 -10.09 -15.96
CA GLU A 87 8.52 -9.92 -15.93
C GLU A 87 7.90 -11.14 -15.26
N LYS A 88 7.03 -10.89 -14.29
CA LYS A 88 6.23 -11.91 -13.62
C LYS A 88 4.78 -11.47 -13.61
N ARG A 89 3.91 -12.41 -13.99
CA ARG A 89 2.46 -12.25 -14.00
C ARG A 89 1.83 -13.18 -12.99
N TYR A 90 0.94 -12.64 -12.17
CA TYR A 90 0.13 -13.39 -11.21
C TYR A 90 -1.34 -13.23 -11.58
N LYS A 91 -2.04 -14.34 -11.78
CA LYS A 91 -3.45 -14.36 -12.17
C LYS A 91 -4.37 -14.19 -10.96
N ASN A 92 -5.64 -13.92 -11.22
CA ASN A 92 -6.71 -13.80 -10.23
C ASN A 92 -6.42 -12.73 -9.16
N VAL A 93 -5.89 -11.58 -9.58
CA VAL A 93 -5.58 -10.48 -8.66
C VAL A 93 -6.86 -9.98 -7.98
N LYS A 94 -6.77 -9.74 -6.67
CA LYS A 94 -7.81 -9.12 -5.86
C LYS A 94 -7.17 -8.05 -5.00
N ILE A 95 -7.68 -6.84 -5.09
CA ILE A 95 -7.27 -5.72 -4.24
C ILE A 95 -8.41 -5.43 -3.27
N LYS A 96 -8.12 -5.51 -1.97
CA LYS A 96 -8.99 -5.00 -0.91
C LYS A 96 -8.35 -3.74 -0.33
N THR A 97 -9.17 -2.76 0.02
CA THR A 97 -8.68 -1.55 0.68
C THR A 97 -9.37 -1.35 2.02
N LYS A 98 -8.65 -0.72 2.96
CA LYS A 98 -9.18 -0.31 4.26
C LYS A 98 -8.44 0.94 4.72
N LYS A 99 -9.15 2.07 4.81
CA LYS A 99 -8.54 3.39 5.06
C LYS A 99 -7.45 3.70 4.03
N ASP A 100 -6.21 3.84 4.46
CA ASP A 100 -5.01 4.07 3.66
C ASP A 100 -4.30 2.78 3.25
N LYS A 101 -4.81 1.60 3.58
CA LYS A 101 -4.13 0.33 3.29
C LYS A 101 -4.67 -0.37 2.05
N TYR A 102 -3.75 -0.99 1.31
CA TYR A 102 -4.01 -1.95 0.23
C TYR A 102 -3.60 -3.35 0.67
N TYR A 103 -4.45 -4.32 0.35
CA TYR A 103 -4.19 -5.74 0.52
C TYR A 103 -4.38 -6.42 -0.83
N ILE A 104 -3.27 -6.82 -1.45
CA ILE A 104 -3.26 -7.41 -2.80
C ILE A 104 -2.98 -8.89 -2.68
N THR A 105 -3.87 -9.71 -3.24
CA THR A 105 -3.69 -11.17 -3.32
C THR A 105 -3.80 -11.64 -4.74
N ALA A 106 -3.06 -12.68 -5.11
CA ALA A 106 -3.14 -13.33 -6.42
C ALA A 106 -2.82 -14.84 -6.29
N ASP A 107 -2.77 -15.55 -7.41
CA ASP A 107 -2.32 -16.94 -7.46
C ASP A 107 -0.88 -17.11 -6.92
N ASP A 108 -0.43 -18.36 -6.79
CA ASP A 108 0.87 -18.74 -6.21
C ASP A 108 1.07 -18.30 -4.74
N GLY A 109 -0.03 -18.05 -4.03
CA GLY A 109 -0.01 -17.63 -2.63
C GLY A 109 0.50 -16.21 -2.43
N LEU A 110 0.52 -15.38 -3.49
CA LEU A 110 0.97 -14.01 -3.40
C LEU A 110 0.06 -13.19 -2.47
N SER A 111 0.68 -12.49 -1.51
CA SER A 111 0.02 -11.54 -0.62
C SER A 111 0.93 -10.36 -0.36
N LEU A 112 0.48 -9.15 -0.72
CA LEU A 112 1.21 -7.89 -0.55
C LEU A 112 0.38 -6.91 0.28
N GLU A 113 1.05 -6.14 1.14
CA GLU A 113 0.45 -5.04 1.90
C GLU A 113 1.20 -3.73 1.60
N PHE A 114 0.44 -2.68 1.31
CA PHE A 114 0.96 -1.33 1.12
C PHE A 114 0.11 -0.31 1.89
N GLN A 115 0.71 0.80 2.27
CA GLN A 115 0.02 1.97 2.82
C GLN A 115 0.15 3.16 1.87
N LYS A 116 -0.95 3.87 1.61
CA LYS A 116 -0.99 5.12 0.85
C LYS A 116 -0.54 6.27 1.75
N ILE A 117 0.55 6.92 1.37
CA ILE A 117 1.10 8.07 2.11
C ILE A 117 1.06 9.37 1.31
N GLY A 118 0.62 9.30 0.06
CA GLY A 118 0.40 10.46 -0.81
C GLY A 118 -0.52 10.10 -1.97
N GLU A 119 -0.93 11.10 -2.76
CA GLU A 119 -1.78 10.86 -3.94
C GLU A 119 -1.18 9.83 -4.90
N ARG A 120 0.16 9.77 -4.98
CA ARG A 120 0.92 8.91 -5.89
C ARG A 120 2.05 8.16 -5.21
N ILE A 121 1.97 7.99 -3.89
CA ILE A 121 3.04 7.39 -3.10
C ILE A 121 2.44 6.32 -2.21
N ILE A 122 2.96 5.10 -2.34
CA ILE A 122 2.68 4.01 -1.43
C ILE A 122 3.96 3.53 -0.76
N VAL A 123 3.84 2.95 0.42
CA VAL A 123 4.95 2.40 1.19
C VAL A 123 4.67 0.95 1.56
N ASP A 124 5.68 0.09 1.49
CA ASP A 124 5.57 -1.30 1.94
C ASP A 124 5.85 -1.47 3.43
N GLU A 125 5.73 -2.70 3.93
CA GLU A 125 5.91 -3.04 5.36
C GLU A 125 7.31 -2.75 5.91
N VAL A 126 8.33 -2.58 5.06
CA VAL A 126 9.70 -2.25 5.48
C VAL A 126 10.04 -0.77 5.28
N GLY A 127 9.06 0.05 4.88
CA GLY A 127 9.24 1.48 4.68
C GLY A 127 9.74 1.88 3.29
N ALA A 128 9.73 0.98 2.30
CA ALA A 128 10.16 1.32 0.95
C ALA A 128 9.04 2.03 0.18
N GLU A 129 9.36 3.16 -0.45
CA GLU A 129 8.40 4.00 -1.17
C GLU A 129 8.34 3.68 -2.67
N TYR A 130 7.13 3.74 -3.22
CA TYR A 130 6.83 3.48 -4.62
C TYR A 130 5.97 4.61 -5.17
N PHE A 131 6.22 4.99 -6.42
CA PHE A 131 5.68 6.21 -7.01
C PHE A 131 4.96 5.94 -8.33
N THR A 132 3.86 6.64 -8.61
CA THR A 132 3.24 6.62 -9.94
C THR A 132 3.75 7.78 -10.78
N ASN A 133 4.02 7.52 -12.07
CA ASN A 133 4.44 8.54 -13.03
C ASN A 133 3.25 9.23 -13.73
N LYS A 134 2.01 9.09 -13.22
CA LYS A 134 0.81 9.64 -13.88
C LYS A 134 0.94 11.17 -13.92
N TYR A 135 0.84 11.79 -15.09
CA TYR A 135 0.72 13.24 -15.19
C TYR A 135 -0.58 13.68 -14.46
N PRO A 136 -0.58 14.79 -13.70
CA PRO A 136 -1.82 15.35 -13.18
C PRO A 136 -2.79 15.61 -14.33
N GLU A 137 -3.95 14.96 -14.24
CA GLU A 137 -5.10 15.30 -15.07
C GLU A 137 -5.46 16.75 -14.73
N LYS A 138 -5.47 17.62 -15.75
CA LYS A 138 -5.76 19.06 -15.63
C LYS A 138 -7.23 19.31 -15.39
#